data_AF-A0A3N5YX70-F1
#
_entry.id   AF-A0A3N5YX70-F1
#
_cell.length_a   1.000
_cell.length_b   1.000
_cell.length_c   1.000
_cell.angle_alpha   90.00
_cell.angle_beta   90.00
_cell.angle_gamma   90.00
#
_symmetry.space_group_name_H-M   'P 1'
#
loop_
_entity.id
_entity.type
_entity.pdbx_description
1 polymer ?
#
loop_
_entity_poly.entity_id
_entity_poly.type
_entity_poly.pdbx_seq_one_letter_code
_entity_poly.pdbx_strand_id
1 'polypeptide(L)'
;MFIPALLGRGREGYTSIARTRLTGFDGSEIGEATITPSVLVHQVARRTSSALGSLPIGEVLGIFERAADIFCAGRPDGLEPETYARNASLTSGLPLPVVRRQTLGLFPPAFRMMDRFLCAQSPGGLDVFDSHFYDAGGIRVGLTPRGRNAGFVMPGNHPSVHFMWLCALAMKLPVVMRPSNDDLFTPYRLVTALLEAGLPADAVAFVPGAHDL
;
A
#
# COMPACT_ATOMS: atom_id res chain seq x y z
N MET A 1 1.29 -19.68 5.75
CA MET A 1 1.49 -18.88 4.50
C MET A 1 2.92 -18.35 4.45
N PHE A 2 3.45 -17.95 3.28
CA PHE A 2 4.71 -17.19 3.18
C PHE A 2 4.44 -15.78 2.62
N ILE A 3 5.06 -14.75 3.20
CA ILE A 3 4.98 -13.36 2.74
C ILE A 3 6.39 -12.88 2.27
N PRO A 4 6.62 -12.70 0.95
CA PRO A 4 7.86 -12.12 0.44
C PRO A 4 7.89 -10.59 0.61
N ALA A 5 9.07 -10.00 0.49
CA ALA A 5 9.18 -8.55 0.26
C ALA A 5 8.85 -8.24 -1.21
N LEU A 6 8.16 -7.14 -1.51
CA LEU A 6 7.88 -6.72 -2.88
C LEU A 6 8.76 -5.51 -3.20
N LEU A 7 9.85 -5.72 -3.93
CA LEU A 7 10.89 -4.71 -4.19
C LEU A 7 10.69 -3.96 -5.52
N GLY A 8 9.43 -3.75 -5.88
CA GLY A 8 8.99 -3.12 -7.12
C GLY A 8 9.43 -3.83 -8.41
N ARG A 9 9.33 -5.16 -8.44
CA ARG A 9 9.66 -6.03 -9.60
C ARG A 9 8.52 -7.00 -9.94
N GLY A 10 7.28 -6.61 -9.67
CA GLY A 10 6.10 -7.47 -9.80
C GLY A 10 5.81 -8.28 -8.53
N ARG A 11 5.03 -9.36 -8.69
CA ARG A 11 4.42 -10.10 -7.57
C ARG A 11 5.20 -11.33 -7.09
N GLU A 12 6.20 -11.78 -7.84
CA GLU A 12 7.09 -12.91 -7.44
C GLU A 12 7.83 -12.60 -6.13
N GLY A 13 8.16 -11.32 -5.93
CA GLY A 13 8.77 -10.82 -4.70
C GLY A 13 10.22 -11.22 -4.50
N TYR A 14 10.70 -11.01 -3.28
CA TYR A 14 12.03 -11.36 -2.82
C TYR A 14 11.93 -12.17 -1.53
N THR A 15 12.62 -13.31 -1.52
CA THR A 15 12.73 -14.23 -0.38
C THR A 15 14.11 -14.09 0.24
N SER A 16 14.16 -13.64 1.49
CA SER A 16 15.40 -13.56 2.27
C SER A 16 15.73 -14.89 2.97
N ILE A 17 17.01 -15.04 3.34
CA ILE A 17 17.46 -16.07 4.30
C ILE A 17 16.97 -15.70 5.71
N ALA A 18 17.01 -14.41 6.06
CA ALA A 18 16.46 -13.90 7.30
C ALA A 18 14.92 -13.85 7.20
N ARG A 19 14.24 -14.52 8.14
CA ARG A 19 12.78 -14.64 8.18
C ARG A 19 12.27 -14.45 9.59
N THR A 20 11.01 -14.03 9.70
CA THR A 20 10.25 -14.05 10.95
C THR A 20 9.06 -15.00 10.84
N ARG A 21 8.66 -15.61 11.95
CA ARG A 21 7.39 -16.35 12.03
C ARG A 21 6.24 -15.37 12.27
N LEU A 22 5.07 -15.72 11.76
CA LEU A 22 3.83 -14.98 11.95
C LEU A 22 2.95 -15.83 12.86
N THR A 23 2.92 -15.46 14.15
CA THR A 23 2.15 -16.14 15.19
C THR A 23 0.89 -15.35 15.52
N GLY A 24 -0.23 -16.05 15.72
CA GLY A 24 -1.41 -15.45 16.32
C GLY A 24 -1.20 -15.11 17.80
N PHE A 25 -2.01 -14.19 18.35
CA PHE A 25 -2.01 -13.88 19.78
C PHE A 25 -2.39 -15.08 20.67
N ASP A 26 -3.01 -16.10 20.08
CA ASP A 26 -3.35 -17.40 20.67
C ASP A 26 -2.20 -18.43 20.61
N GLY A 27 -1.06 -18.07 20.03
CA GLY A 27 0.10 -18.94 19.82
C GLY A 27 0.04 -19.80 18.55
N SER A 28 -0.97 -19.64 17.69
CA SER A 28 -1.07 -20.40 16.43
C SER A 28 -0.03 -19.96 15.38
N GLU A 29 0.57 -20.90 14.65
CA GLU A 29 1.51 -20.56 13.57
C GLU A 29 0.75 -20.29 12.25
N ILE A 30 0.63 -19.01 11.89
CA ILE A 30 -0.08 -18.54 10.68
C ILE A 30 0.84 -18.64 9.44
N GLY A 31 2.16 -18.44 9.63
CA GLY A 31 3.11 -18.47 8.51
C GLY A 31 4.50 -17.93 8.82
N GLU A 32 5.20 -17.52 7.77
CA GLU A 32 6.49 -16.85 7.79
C GLU A 32 6.47 -15.59 6.90
N ALA A 33 7.35 -14.64 7.17
CA ALA A 33 7.66 -13.53 6.28
C ALA A 33 9.17 -13.33 6.11
N THR A 34 9.55 -12.74 4.97
CA THR A 34 10.90 -12.22 4.74
C THR A 34 11.23 -11.07 5.70
N ILE A 35 12.43 -11.07 6.25
CA ILE A 35 13.07 -9.86 6.80
C ILE A 35 13.92 -9.26 5.68
N THR A 36 13.55 -8.06 5.25
CA THR A 36 14.20 -7.35 4.12
C THR A 36 15.56 -6.78 4.57
N PRO A 37 16.69 -7.18 3.95
CA PRO A 37 18.00 -6.61 4.28
C PRO A 37 18.06 -5.10 4.04
N SER A 38 18.65 -4.36 4.99
CA SER A 38 18.81 -2.89 4.95
C SER A 38 19.40 -2.37 3.63
N VAL A 39 20.36 -3.08 3.06
CA VAL A 39 20.94 -2.77 1.73
C VAL A 39 19.90 -2.74 0.61
N LEU A 40 18.91 -3.64 0.61
CA LEU A 40 17.82 -3.65 -0.37
C LEU A 40 16.82 -2.52 -0.08
N VAL A 41 16.54 -2.23 1.19
CA VAL A 41 15.70 -1.09 1.59
C VAL A 41 16.30 0.23 1.09
N HIS A 42 17.60 0.44 1.28
CA HIS A 42 18.32 1.62 0.78
C HIS A 42 18.40 1.67 -0.76
N GLN A 43 18.59 0.53 -1.45
CA GLN A 43 18.56 0.49 -2.91
C GLN A 43 17.19 0.90 -3.46
N VAL A 44 16.11 0.36 -2.89
CA VAL A 44 14.74 0.66 -3.31
C VAL A 44 14.34 2.10 -2.95
N ALA A 45 14.71 2.60 -1.77
CA ALA A 45 14.48 4.01 -1.38
C ALA A 45 15.23 5.03 -2.25
N ARG A 46 16.34 4.63 -2.90
CA ARG A 46 17.09 5.44 -3.88
C ARG A 46 16.59 5.29 -5.32
N ARG A 47 15.70 4.35 -5.61
CA ARG A 47 15.07 4.18 -6.93
C ARG A 47 14.31 5.45 -7.30
N THR A 48 14.17 5.70 -8.60
CA THR A 48 13.21 6.66 -9.15
C THR A 48 12.26 5.89 -10.05
N SER A 49 10.96 6.01 -9.83
CA SER A 49 9.93 5.66 -10.82
C SER A 49 9.40 6.96 -11.42
N SER A 50 9.16 6.96 -12.73
CA SER A 50 8.36 7.97 -13.42
C SER A 50 7.00 7.42 -13.86
N ALA A 51 6.74 6.12 -13.66
CA ALA A 51 5.65 5.42 -14.31
C ALA A 51 4.26 5.96 -13.89
N LEU A 52 4.04 6.19 -12.59
CA LEU A 52 2.82 6.87 -12.11
C LEU A 52 2.67 8.29 -12.67
N GLY A 53 3.78 9.02 -12.82
CA GLY A 53 3.80 10.36 -13.40
C GLY A 53 3.44 10.38 -14.89
N SER A 54 3.61 9.26 -15.60
CA SER A 54 3.24 9.10 -17.02
C SER A 54 1.77 8.68 -17.23
N LEU A 55 1.05 8.27 -16.18
CA LEU A 55 -0.38 7.97 -16.25
C LEU A 55 -1.21 9.24 -15.97
N PRO A 56 -2.33 9.47 -16.68
CA PRO A 56 -3.32 10.48 -16.28
C PRO A 56 -3.93 10.15 -14.91
N ILE A 57 -4.32 11.16 -14.12
CA ILE A 57 -4.88 10.94 -12.77
C ILE A 57 -6.12 10.04 -12.79
N GLY A 58 -6.96 10.13 -13.84
CA GLY A 58 -8.12 9.24 -14.02
C GLY A 58 -7.75 7.77 -14.21
N GLU A 59 -6.61 7.46 -14.84
CA GLU A 59 -6.14 6.08 -14.99
C GLU A 59 -5.60 5.53 -13.66
N VAL A 60 -4.89 6.37 -12.89
CA VAL A 60 -4.45 6.03 -11.53
C VAL A 60 -5.65 5.75 -10.63
N LEU A 61 -6.68 6.59 -10.66
CA LEU A 61 -7.93 6.36 -9.91
C LEU A 61 -8.62 5.06 -10.36
N GLY A 62 -8.67 4.77 -11.66
CA GLY A 62 -9.19 3.49 -12.18
C GLY A 62 -8.40 2.25 -11.72
N ILE A 63 -7.09 2.37 -11.44
CA ILE A 63 -6.31 1.31 -10.78
C ILE A 63 -6.81 1.08 -9.35
N PHE A 64 -7.11 2.14 -8.58
CA PHE A 64 -7.71 2.00 -7.25
C PHE A 64 -9.11 1.39 -7.30
N GLU A 65 -9.96 1.78 -8.25
CA GLU A 65 -11.29 1.18 -8.41
C GLU A 65 -11.22 -0.33 -8.65
N ARG A 66 -10.36 -0.79 -9.58
CA ARG A 66 -10.14 -2.24 -9.83
C ARG A 66 -9.52 -2.95 -8.62
N ALA A 67 -8.59 -2.30 -7.93
CA ALA A 67 -7.97 -2.85 -6.72
C ALA A 67 -8.98 -3.03 -5.57
N ALA A 68 -10.05 -2.23 -5.52
CA ALA A 68 -11.13 -2.39 -4.54
C ALA A 68 -11.83 -3.75 -4.67
N ASP A 69 -12.16 -4.17 -5.90
CA ASP A 69 -12.82 -5.44 -6.19
C ASP A 69 -11.88 -6.63 -5.96
N ILE A 70 -10.64 -6.53 -6.46
CA ILE A 70 -9.60 -7.55 -6.29
C ILE A 70 -9.27 -7.76 -4.80
N PHE A 71 -9.15 -6.69 -4.01
CA PHE A 71 -8.90 -6.78 -2.57
C PHE A 71 -10.09 -7.41 -1.82
N CYS A 72 -11.31 -7.01 -2.15
CA CYS A 72 -12.53 -7.41 -1.44
C CYS A 72 -12.96 -8.85 -1.73
N ALA A 73 -12.96 -9.26 -3.01
CA ALA A 73 -13.53 -10.51 -3.48
C ALA A 73 -12.51 -11.48 -4.11
N GLY A 74 -11.36 -10.97 -4.55
CA GLY A 74 -10.30 -11.77 -5.16
C GLY A 74 -9.40 -12.50 -4.17
N ARG A 75 -8.32 -13.09 -4.70
CA ARG A 75 -7.25 -13.77 -3.94
C ARG A 75 -5.85 -13.25 -4.33
N PRO A 76 -5.59 -11.92 -4.31
CA PRO A 76 -4.34 -11.37 -4.84
C PRO A 76 -3.09 -11.79 -4.06
N ASP A 77 -3.28 -12.16 -2.79
CA ASP A 77 -2.34 -12.72 -1.82
C ASP A 77 -2.36 -14.26 -1.75
N GLY A 78 -3.26 -14.92 -2.51
CA GLY A 78 -3.54 -16.35 -2.44
C GLY A 78 -4.61 -16.76 -1.42
N LEU A 79 -5.20 -15.84 -0.65
CA LEU A 79 -6.17 -16.14 0.41
C LEU A 79 -7.61 -15.73 0.03
N GLU A 80 -8.57 -16.52 0.51
CA GLU A 80 -9.97 -16.10 0.63
C GLU A 80 -10.07 -14.82 1.48
N PRO A 81 -10.92 -13.84 1.13
CA PRO A 81 -11.09 -12.60 1.90
C PRO A 81 -11.33 -12.83 3.40
N GLU A 82 -12.18 -13.81 3.74
CA GLU A 82 -12.48 -14.17 5.14
C GLU A 82 -11.30 -14.88 5.84
N THR A 83 -10.43 -15.58 5.12
CA THR A 83 -9.22 -16.21 5.67
C THR A 83 -8.12 -15.19 5.87
N TYR A 84 -7.98 -14.23 4.94
CA TYR A 84 -7.18 -13.02 5.14
C TYR A 84 -7.63 -12.28 6.41
N ALA A 85 -8.92 -11.99 6.56
CA ALA A 85 -9.45 -11.25 7.71
C ALA A 85 -9.20 -11.98 9.05
N ARG A 86 -9.32 -13.32 9.07
CA ARG A 86 -8.93 -14.15 10.22
C ARG A 86 -7.43 -14.05 10.54
N ASN A 87 -6.56 -14.20 9.54
CA ASN A 87 -5.12 -14.16 9.74
C ASN A 87 -4.65 -12.79 10.26
N ALA A 88 -5.15 -11.70 9.67
CA ALA A 88 -4.84 -10.34 10.12
C ALA A 88 -5.38 -10.05 11.54
N SER A 89 -6.56 -10.59 11.89
CA SER A 89 -7.11 -10.52 13.26
C SER A 89 -6.25 -11.30 14.27
N LEU A 90 -5.76 -12.47 13.90
CA LEU A 90 -4.90 -13.29 14.76
C LEU A 90 -3.53 -12.65 14.99
N THR A 91 -2.86 -12.08 13.97
CA THR A 91 -1.54 -11.47 14.18
C THR A 91 -1.60 -10.09 14.85
N SER A 92 -2.62 -9.27 14.58
CA SER A 92 -2.74 -7.92 15.16
C SER A 92 -3.39 -7.89 16.54
N GLY A 93 -4.00 -9.00 16.99
CA GLY A 93 -4.83 -9.05 18.20
C GLY A 93 -6.15 -8.27 18.10
N LEU A 94 -6.45 -7.64 16.96
CA LEU A 94 -7.67 -6.87 16.76
C LEU A 94 -8.87 -7.80 16.55
N PRO A 95 -10.05 -7.53 17.16
CA PRO A 95 -11.23 -8.37 16.99
C PRO A 95 -11.64 -8.50 15.52
N LEU A 96 -11.91 -9.74 15.07
CA LEU A 96 -12.27 -10.04 13.68
C LEU A 96 -13.38 -9.14 13.09
N PRO A 97 -14.46 -8.78 13.82
CA PRO A 97 -15.46 -7.83 13.29
C PRO A 97 -14.91 -6.44 13.00
N VAL A 98 -13.90 -5.97 13.76
CA VAL A 98 -13.23 -4.68 13.52
C VAL A 98 -12.36 -4.78 12.28
N VAL A 99 -11.49 -5.79 12.20
CA VAL A 99 -10.63 -6.02 11.02
C VAL A 99 -11.48 -6.13 9.75
N ARG A 100 -12.46 -7.04 9.75
CA ARG A 100 -13.37 -7.29 8.61
C ARG A 100 -14.14 -6.03 8.19
N ARG A 101 -14.64 -5.23 9.15
CA ARG A 101 -15.34 -3.96 8.85
C ARG A 101 -14.39 -2.92 8.25
N GLN A 102 -13.19 -2.77 8.77
CA GLN A 102 -12.23 -1.78 8.27
C GLN A 102 -11.69 -2.17 6.89
N THR A 103 -11.33 -3.44 6.70
CA THR A 103 -10.64 -3.89 5.49
C THR A 103 -11.65 -4.22 4.40
N LEU A 104 -12.39 -5.32 4.51
CA LEU A 104 -13.38 -5.74 3.49
C LEU A 104 -14.60 -4.80 3.40
N GLY A 105 -14.97 -4.15 4.51
CA GLY A 105 -16.11 -3.23 4.56
C GLY A 105 -15.81 -1.80 4.09
N LEU A 106 -14.69 -1.19 4.53
CA LEU A 106 -14.43 0.24 4.34
C LEU A 106 -13.33 0.56 3.33
N PHE A 107 -12.36 -0.33 3.04
CA PHE A 107 -11.39 -0.04 1.99
C PHE A 107 -12.04 0.01 0.59
N PRO A 108 -12.88 -0.95 0.16
CA PRO A 108 -13.45 -0.92 -1.19
C PRO A 108 -14.28 0.33 -1.53
N PRO A 109 -15.20 0.85 -0.67
CA PRO A 109 -15.87 2.11 -0.97
C PRO A 109 -14.91 3.31 -0.92
N ALA A 110 -13.93 3.31 -0.02
CA ALA A 110 -12.96 4.42 0.07
C ALA A 110 -12.02 4.49 -1.15
N PHE A 111 -11.66 3.35 -1.74
CA PHE A 111 -10.89 3.28 -2.99
C PHE A 111 -11.69 3.90 -4.16
N ARG A 112 -12.99 3.59 -4.25
CA ARG A 112 -13.94 4.22 -5.19
C ARG A 112 -14.41 5.64 -4.76
N MET A 113 -13.73 6.25 -3.78
CA MET A 113 -13.88 7.64 -3.36
C MET A 113 -12.53 8.38 -3.30
N MET A 114 -11.47 7.80 -3.87
CA MET A 114 -10.14 8.38 -3.87
C MET A 114 -10.11 9.71 -4.63
N ASP A 115 -10.94 9.87 -5.66
CA ASP A 115 -11.22 11.15 -6.33
C ASP A 115 -11.59 12.26 -5.34
N ARG A 116 -12.51 11.98 -4.41
CA ARG A 116 -13.02 12.94 -3.42
C ARG A 116 -11.99 13.23 -2.34
N PHE A 117 -11.28 12.21 -1.88
CA PHE A 117 -10.21 12.38 -0.90
C PHE A 117 -9.06 13.22 -1.47
N LEU A 118 -8.69 13.02 -2.74
CA LEU A 118 -7.69 13.86 -3.39
C LEU A 118 -8.22 15.29 -3.62
N CYS A 119 -9.40 15.46 -4.23
CA CYS A 119 -10.03 16.78 -4.43
C CYS A 119 -10.10 17.61 -3.15
N ALA A 120 -10.49 17.01 -2.02
CA ALA A 120 -10.63 17.72 -0.74
C ALA A 120 -9.28 18.13 -0.11
N GLN A 121 -8.16 17.57 -0.56
CA GLN A 121 -6.81 17.82 -0.04
C GLN A 121 -5.90 18.56 -1.03
N SER A 122 -6.38 18.86 -2.25
CA SER A 122 -5.55 19.33 -3.37
C SER A 122 -6.00 20.68 -3.91
N PRO A 123 -5.12 21.68 -3.99
CA PRO A 123 -5.46 22.95 -4.63
C PRO A 123 -5.59 22.75 -6.14
N GLY A 124 -6.69 23.25 -6.72
CA GLY A 124 -6.99 23.07 -8.14
C GLY A 124 -7.66 21.73 -8.51
N GLY A 125 -8.04 20.89 -7.53
CA GLY A 125 -8.71 19.61 -7.80
C GLY A 125 -7.74 18.51 -8.23
N LEU A 126 -8.18 17.60 -9.10
CA LEU A 126 -7.37 16.46 -9.57
C LEU A 126 -6.32 16.84 -10.62
N ASP A 127 -6.62 17.82 -11.47
CA ASP A 127 -5.80 18.19 -12.62
C ASP A 127 -4.36 18.59 -12.22
N VAL A 128 -4.17 19.04 -10.98
CA VAL A 128 -2.87 19.40 -10.40
C VAL A 128 -1.88 18.21 -10.34
N PHE A 129 -2.37 16.97 -10.36
CA PHE A 129 -1.55 15.76 -10.45
C PHE A 129 -1.10 15.42 -11.88
N ASP A 130 -1.67 16.07 -12.89
CA ASP A 130 -1.28 15.95 -14.30
C ASP A 130 -0.50 17.19 -14.77
N SER A 131 -0.87 18.38 -14.29
CA SER A 131 -0.25 19.66 -14.67
C SER A 131 0.94 20.09 -13.80
N HIS A 132 0.97 19.67 -12.53
CA HIS A 132 1.83 20.22 -11.46
C HIS A 132 1.67 21.74 -11.23
N PHE A 133 0.55 22.35 -11.64
CA PHE A 133 0.20 23.73 -11.31
C PHE A 133 -1.32 23.99 -11.29
N TYR A 134 -1.74 24.99 -10.54
CA TYR A 134 -3.12 25.47 -10.47
C TYR A 134 -3.18 27.00 -10.56
N ASP A 135 -4.37 27.56 -10.76
CA ASP A 135 -4.62 29.00 -10.67
C ASP A 135 -5.10 29.39 -9.26
N ALA A 136 -4.51 30.45 -8.72
CA ALA A 136 -4.81 31.02 -7.42
C ALA A 136 -5.29 32.48 -7.54
N GLY A 137 -6.28 32.74 -8.40
CA GLY A 137 -6.82 34.08 -8.63
C GLY A 137 -6.06 34.88 -9.67
N GLY A 138 -5.74 34.24 -10.81
CA GLY A 138 -4.91 34.79 -11.88
C GLY A 138 -3.40 34.59 -11.67
N ILE A 139 -3.00 33.98 -10.56
CA ILE A 139 -1.61 33.63 -10.24
C ILE A 139 -1.43 32.13 -10.42
N ARG A 140 -0.55 31.71 -11.35
CA ARG A 140 -0.18 30.30 -11.51
C ARG A 140 0.76 29.87 -10.39
N VAL A 141 0.32 28.91 -9.57
CA VAL A 141 1.09 28.34 -8.46
C VAL A 141 1.46 26.89 -8.80
N GLY A 142 2.74 26.54 -8.64
CA GLY A 142 3.23 25.18 -8.87
C GLY A 142 3.08 24.28 -7.64
N LEU A 143 2.66 23.03 -7.86
CA LEU A 143 2.61 21.97 -6.86
C LEU A 143 3.48 20.81 -7.33
N THR A 144 4.64 20.62 -6.70
CA THR A 144 5.61 19.57 -7.04
C THR A 144 5.98 18.73 -5.82
N PRO A 145 6.16 17.40 -5.94
CA PRO A 145 6.64 16.57 -4.84
C PRO A 145 8.01 17.02 -4.30
N ARG A 146 8.12 17.15 -2.97
CA ARG A 146 9.39 17.51 -2.30
C ARG A 146 10.49 16.43 -2.45
N GLY A 147 10.13 15.21 -2.81
CA GLY A 147 11.03 14.08 -2.97
C GLY A 147 10.49 13.06 -3.98
N ARG A 148 11.34 12.12 -4.39
CA ARG A 148 11.02 11.13 -5.45
C ARG A 148 10.17 9.96 -4.98
N ASN A 149 10.25 9.63 -3.69
CA ASN A 149 9.51 8.55 -3.04
C ASN A 149 9.02 9.05 -1.67
N ALA A 150 7.88 8.55 -1.20
CA ALA A 150 7.44 8.66 0.19
C ALA A 150 7.85 7.41 0.98
N GLY A 151 8.57 7.61 2.09
CA GLY A 151 8.91 6.54 3.02
C GLY A 151 7.88 6.44 4.14
N PHE A 152 7.36 5.24 4.39
CA PHE A 152 6.37 4.97 5.44
C PHE A 152 6.88 3.86 6.37
N VAL A 153 6.76 4.07 7.69
CA VAL A 153 6.89 3.03 8.72
C VAL A 153 5.56 2.97 9.45
N MET A 154 4.86 1.84 9.34
CA MET A 154 3.46 1.72 9.77
C MET A 154 3.35 1.04 11.14
N PRO A 155 2.57 1.59 12.09
CA PRO A 155 2.18 0.85 13.29
C PRO A 155 1.16 -0.25 12.96
N GLY A 156 1.13 -1.33 13.74
CA GLY A 156 0.18 -2.45 13.58
C GLY A 156 -1.17 -2.25 14.28
N ASN A 157 -1.43 -1.07 14.84
CA ASN A 157 -2.52 -0.86 15.81
C ASN A 157 -3.93 -0.79 15.21
N HIS A 158 -4.09 -0.47 13.92
CA HIS A 158 -5.39 -0.43 13.26
C HIS A 158 -5.26 -0.38 11.72
N PRO A 159 -6.00 -1.19 10.93
CA PRO A 159 -5.80 -1.25 9.47
C PRO A 159 -5.91 0.08 8.71
N SER A 160 -6.73 1.02 9.20
CA SER A 160 -6.95 2.31 8.51
C SER A 160 -5.70 3.19 8.40
N VAL A 161 -4.61 2.91 9.13
CA VAL A 161 -3.34 3.66 8.98
C VAL A 161 -2.79 3.56 7.56
N HIS A 162 -3.11 2.48 6.83
CA HIS A 162 -2.67 2.27 5.45
C HIS A 162 -3.24 3.31 4.46
N PHE A 163 -4.33 4.02 4.77
CA PHE A 163 -4.83 5.07 3.88
C PHE A 163 -3.81 6.17 3.57
N MET A 164 -2.87 6.46 4.48
CA MET A 164 -1.89 7.53 4.26
C MET A 164 -0.95 7.25 3.07
N TRP A 165 -0.47 6.02 2.92
CA TRP A 165 0.40 5.64 1.79
C TRP A 165 -0.40 5.33 0.51
N LEU A 166 -1.64 4.87 0.65
CA LEU A 166 -2.58 4.72 -0.47
C LEU A 166 -2.88 6.08 -1.11
N CYS A 167 -3.17 7.12 -0.32
CA CYS A 167 -3.29 8.49 -0.81
C CYS A 167 -1.99 8.99 -1.47
N ALA A 168 -0.81 8.67 -0.92
CA ALA A 168 0.47 9.05 -1.55
C ALA A 168 0.65 8.44 -2.96
N LEU A 169 0.33 7.15 -3.13
CA LEU A 169 0.33 6.51 -4.45
C LEU A 169 -0.71 7.12 -5.40
N ALA A 170 -1.91 7.44 -4.90
CA ALA A 170 -2.96 8.09 -5.70
C ALA A 170 -2.54 9.51 -6.15
N MET A 171 -1.79 10.24 -5.31
CA MET A 171 -1.10 11.50 -5.65
C MET A 171 0.13 11.30 -6.56
N LYS A 172 0.28 10.13 -7.18
CA LYS A 172 1.39 9.72 -8.07
C LYS A 172 2.78 9.70 -7.44
N LEU A 173 2.90 9.72 -6.11
CA LEU A 173 4.18 9.68 -5.40
C LEU A 173 4.52 8.22 -5.03
N PRO A 174 5.58 7.61 -5.61
CA PRO A 174 5.99 6.26 -5.28
C PRO A 174 6.21 6.01 -3.79
N VAL A 175 5.85 4.83 -3.30
CA VAL A 175 5.88 4.48 -1.87
C VAL A 175 6.90 3.39 -1.56
N VAL A 176 7.66 3.59 -0.49
CA VAL A 176 8.43 2.53 0.17
C VAL A 176 7.89 2.36 1.60
N MET A 177 7.12 1.30 1.83
CA MET A 177 6.45 1.01 3.08
C MET A 177 7.11 -0.15 3.84
N ARG A 178 7.54 0.13 5.07
CA ARG A 178 7.77 -0.87 6.12
C ARG A 178 6.48 -1.07 6.92
N PRO A 179 5.84 -2.25 6.86
CA PRO A 179 4.69 -2.59 7.69
C PRO A 179 5.11 -2.85 9.15
N SER A 180 4.16 -2.93 10.09
CA SER A 180 4.44 -3.60 11.37
C SER A 180 4.35 -5.11 11.21
N ASN A 181 5.10 -5.86 12.01
CA ASN A 181 5.06 -7.32 12.00
C ASN A 181 3.71 -7.89 12.52
N ASP A 182 2.94 -7.09 13.26
CA ASP A 182 1.60 -7.45 13.77
C ASP A 182 0.53 -7.46 12.66
N ASP A 183 0.71 -6.67 11.60
CA ASP A 183 -0.13 -6.75 10.39
C ASP A 183 0.71 -6.62 9.11
N LEU A 184 1.26 -7.76 8.68
CA LEU A 184 1.82 -7.93 7.34
C LEU A 184 0.75 -8.28 6.30
N PHE A 185 -0.37 -8.86 6.73
CA PHE A 185 -1.39 -9.42 5.84
C PHE A 185 -2.15 -8.34 5.07
N THR A 186 -2.62 -7.30 5.76
CA THR A 186 -3.32 -6.17 5.14
C THR A 186 -2.43 -5.42 4.13
N PRO A 187 -1.22 -4.95 4.47
CA PRO A 187 -0.36 -4.26 3.50
C PRO A 187 0.09 -5.16 2.35
N TYR A 188 0.35 -6.46 2.58
CA TYR A 188 0.68 -7.39 1.50
C TYR A 188 -0.50 -7.59 0.53
N ARG A 189 -1.73 -7.80 1.06
CA ARG A 189 -2.94 -7.95 0.25
C ARG A 189 -3.30 -6.66 -0.50
N LEU A 190 -3.10 -5.49 0.11
CA LEU A 190 -3.27 -4.19 -0.53
C LEU A 190 -2.31 -4.00 -1.71
N VAL A 191 -1.02 -4.23 -1.51
CA VAL A 191 -0.01 -4.05 -2.57
C VAL A 191 -0.21 -5.08 -3.69
N THR A 192 -0.48 -6.34 -3.37
CA THR A 192 -0.75 -7.37 -4.40
C THR A 192 -2.03 -7.09 -5.20
N ALA A 193 -3.09 -6.56 -4.57
CA ALA A 193 -4.31 -6.12 -5.26
C ALA A 193 -4.05 -4.96 -6.22
N LEU A 194 -3.28 -3.96 -5.79
CA LEU A 194 -2.89 -2.83 -6.64
C LEU A 194 -2.04 -3.28 -7.83
N LEU A 195 -1.07 -4.16 -7.62
CA LEU A 195 -0.25 -4.74 -8.70
C LEU A 195 -1.07 -5.56 -9.69
N GLU A 196 -2.09 -6.30 -9.23
CA GLU A 196 -3.03 -7.03 -10.10
C GLU A 196 -3.98 -6.08 -10.86
N ALA A 197 -4.34 -4.94 -10.26
CA ALA A 197 -5.16 -3.89 -10.88
C ALA A 197 -4.43 -3.04 -11.95
N GLY A 198 -3.11 -3.21 -12.10
CA GLY A 198 -2.27 -2.50 -13.06
C GLY A 198 -1.40 -1.39 -12.49
N LEU A 199 -1.23 -1.28 -11.17
CA LEU A 199 -0.27 -0.33 -10.57
C LEU A 199 1.15 -0.62 -11.12
N PRO A 200 1.88 0.38 -11.66
CA PRO A 200 3.25 0.18 -12.09
C PRO A 200 4.10 -0.37 -10.95
N ALA A 201 4.71 -1.53 -11.17
CA ALA A 201 5.37 -2.25 -10.07
C ALA A 201 6.50 -1.44 -9.44
N ASP A 202 7.18 -0.57 -10.19
CA ASP A 202 8.25 0.26 -9.68
C ASP A 202 7.81 1.41 -8.76
N ALA A 203 6.50 1.68 -8.70
CA ALA A 203 5.91 2.73 -7.88
C ALA A 203 5.65 2.33 -6.42
N VAL A 204 5.69 1.03 -6.08
CA VAL A 204 5.44 0.57 -4.71
C VAL A 204 6.45 -0.48 -4.25
N ALA A 205 6.87 -0.36 -3.00
CA ALA A 205 7.66 -1.36 -2.32
C ALA A 205 7.12 -1.68 -0.93
N PHE A 206 7.05 -2.98 -0.65
CA PHE A 206 6.65 -3.57 0.62
C PHE A 206 7.89 -4.25 1.22
N VAL A 207 8.42 -3.67 2.30
CA VAL A 207 9.71 -4.06 2.91
C VAL A 207 9.51 -4.52 4.36
N PRO A 208 8.96 -5.73 4.59
CA PRO A 208 8.79 -6.32 5.92
C PRO A 208 10.15 -6.52 6.63
N GLY A 209 10.15 -6.41 7.95
CA GLY A 209 11.35 -6.51 8.79
C GLY A 209 11.15 -5.87 10.16
N ALA A 210 12.23 -5.72 10.92
CA ALA A 210 12.21 -5.02 12.20
C ALA A 210 12.06 -3.48 12.00
N HIS A 211 11.85 -2.75 13.10
CA HIS A 211 11.58 -1.30 13.08
C HIS A 211 12.82 -0.44 12.77
N ASP A 212 14.00 -0.99 13.00
CA ASP A 212 15.29 -0.47 12.57
C ASP A 212 15.49 -0.59 11.03
N LEU A 213 16.45 0.20 10.52
CA LEU A 213 16.62 0.51 9.09
C LEU A 213 17.94 -0.02 8.53
#